data_AF-A0A957BLK8-F1
#
_entry.id   AF-A0A957BLK8-F1
#
_cell.length_a   1.000
_cell.length_b   1.000
_cell.length_c   1.000
_cell.angle_alpha   90.00
_cell.angle_beta   90.00
_cell.angle_gamma   90.00
#
_symmetry.space_group_name_H-M   'P 1'
#
loop_
_entity.id
_entity.type
_entity.pdbx_description
1 polymer ?
#
loop_
_entity_poly.entity_id
_entity_poly.type
_entity_poly.pdbx_seq_one_letter_code
_entity_poly.pdbx_strand_id
1 'polypeptide(L)'
;MELQIPVSEDFSLFAGIAENKADLITIHPPEKPIFDQLCTWLDRRPSPTVGFNHWVLSIGATALCLRWGTYLAVLMDRGKPIDPQAKHSTTSMISQDEMKRINIEASSNLAHLLHQWHHDESAYLDRLRRAYEWLPMPQQRVKRNFQSVEWLFSYLINFHKLAPTDSLTPVTRPYRTAANTIIKLTYRDGPIENIHAGRGATFSLNHRRFTDRQARKVIRQTAESLSPFVSDFPL
;
A
#
# COMPACT_ATOMS: atom_id res chain seq x y z
N MET A 1 -9.85 -12.80 -18.56
CA MET A 1 -8.54 -13.31 -18.09
C MET A 1 -8.43 -13.06 -16.59
N GLU A 2 -8.21 -14.09 -15.79
CA GLU A 2 -8.02 -13.91 -14.34
C GLU A 2 -6.64 -13.33 -14.04
N LEU A 3 -6.58 -12.45 -13.03
CA LEU A 3 -5.35 -11.85 -12.55
C LEU A 3 -4.91 -12.55 -11.27
N GLN A 4 -4.17 -13.63 -11.42
CA GLN A 4 -3.58 -14.38 -10.31
C GLN A 4 -2.12 -13.96 -10.09
N ILE A 5 -1.72 -13.70 -8.85
CA ILE A 5 -0.34 -13.32 -8.49
C ILE A 5 0.18 -14.27 -7.43
N PRO A 6 1.23 -15.06 -7.73
CA PRO A 6 1.82 -15.96 -6.74
C PRO A 6 2.48 -15.15 -5.62
N VAL A 7 2.13 -15.48 -4.37
CA VAL A 7 2.74 -14.90 -3.15
C VAL A 7 3.69 -15.91 -2.53
N SER A 8 3.29 -17.17 -2.46
CA SER A 8 4.09 -18.30 -1.98
C SER A 8 3.81 -19.54 -2.82
N GLU A 9 4.47 -20.66 -2.53
CA GLU A 9 4.25 -21.94 -3.20
C GLU A 9 2.81 -22.44 -3.04
N ASP A 10 2.16 -22.11 -1.92
CA ASP A 10 0.83 -22.58 -1.54
C ASP A 10 -0.27 -21.50 -1.63
N PHE A 11 0.05 -20.30 -2.13
CA PHE A 11 -0.90 -19.20 -2.16
C PHE A 11 -0.68 -18.20 -3.30
N SER A 12 -1.77 -17.92 -4.01
CA SER A 12 -1.88 -16.90 -5.05
C SER A 12 -3.02 -15.94 -4.71
N LEU A 13 -2.78 -14.66 -4.97
CA LEU A 13 -3.80 -13.61 -4.85
C LEU A 13 -4.63 -13.56 -6.12
N PHE A 14 -5.95 -13.51 -5.94
CA PHE A 14 -6.86 -13.15 -7.02
C PHE A 14 -7.10 -11.64 -7.00
N ALA A 15 -6.51 -10.92 -7.96
CA ALA A 15 -6.61 -9.47 -8.09
C ALA A 15 -7.76 -9.00 -9.01
N GLY A 16 -8.57 -9.95 -9.49
CA GLY A 16 -9.77 -9.70 -10.27
C GLY A 16 -9.74 -10.29 -11.67
N ILE A 17 -10.66 -9.83 -12.53
CA ILE A 17 -10.86 -10.33 -13.89
C ILE A 17 -10.64 -9.19 -14.86
N ALA A 18 -9.75 -9.39 -15.83
CA ALA A 18 -9.58 -8.53 -16.97
C ALA A 18 -10.48 -8.97 -18.12
N GLU A 19 -11.31 -8.06 -18.61
CA GLU A 19 -12.15 -8.22 -19.80
C GLU A 19 -11.61 -7.32 -20.91
N ASN A 20 -11.36 -7.91 -22.08
CA ASN A 20 -10.99 -7.17 -23.28
C ASN A 20 -12.26 -6.85 -24.07
N LYS A 21 -12.57 -5.56 -24.25
CA LYS A 21 -13.65 -5.10 -25.12
C LYS A 21 -13.07 -4.11 -26.14
N ALA A 22 -13.03 -4.54 -27.40
CA ALA A 22 -12.38 -3.81 -28.49
C ALA A 22 -10.93 -3.44 -28.12
N ASP A 23 -10.65 -2.15 -27.91
CA ASP A 23 -9.32 -1.60 -27.59
C ASP A 23 -9.12 -1.27 -26.10
N LEU A 24 -10.10 -1.59 -25.24
CA LEU A 24 -10.06 -1.27 -23.82
C LEU A 24 -10.02 -2.54 -22.98
N ILE A 25 -9.13 -2.55 -22.00
CA ILE A 25 -9.04 -3.58 -20.98
C ILE A 25 -9.72 -3.05 -19.72
N THR A 26 -10.86 -3.64 -19.36
CA THR A 26 -11.53 -3.34 -18.09
C THR A 26 -11.10 -4.38 -17.06
N ILE A 27 -10.66 -3.92 -15.89
CA ILE A 27 -10.30 -4.81 -14.78
C ILE A 27 -11.34 -4.66 -13.69
N HIS A 28 -12.10 -5.73 -13.49
CA HIS A 28 -13.05 -5.83 -12.39
C HIS A 28 -12.29 -6.28 -11.13
N PRO A 29 -12.42 -5.57 -10.00
CA PRO A 29 -11.79 -5.99 -8.75
C PRO A 29 -12.38 -7.33 -8.27
N PRO A 30 -11.66 -8.07 -7.43
CA PRO A 30 -12.17 -9.33 -6.89
C PRO A 30 -13.34 -9.05 -5.93
N GLU A 31 -14.30 -9.98 -5.86
CA GLU A 31 -15.42 -9.90 -4.90
C GLU A 31 -14.90 -9.89 -3.45
N LYS A 32 -13.94 -10.77 -3.15
CA LYS A 32 -13.19 -10.73 -1.90
C LYS A 32 -11.98 -9.81 -2.06
N PRO A 33 -11.88 -8.70 -1.31
CA PRO A 33 -10.74 -7.79 -1.36
C PRO A 33 -9.40 -8.52 -1.18
N ILE A 34 -8.36 -8.06 -1.90
CA ILE A 34 -7.02 -8.66 -1.87
C ILE A 34 -6.47 -8.71 -0.42
N PHE A 35 -6.71 -7.65 0.35
CA PHE A 35 -6.36 -7.58 1.76
C PHE A 35 -7.01 -8.68 2.62
N ASP A 36 -8.28 -9.01 2.38
CA ASP A 36 -8.99 -10.04 3.13
C ASP A 36 -8.50 -11.44 2.77
N GLN A 37 -8.11 -11.64 1.50
CA GLN A 37 -7.44 -12.88 1.06
C GLN A 37 -6.12 -13.06 1.83
N LEU A 38 -5.31 -12.00 1.94
CA LEU A 38 -4.06 -12.02 2.68
C LEU A 38 -4.25 -12.25 4.17
N CYS A 39 -5.18 -11.55 4.82
CA CYS A 39 -5.45 -11.74 6.24
C CYS A 39 -5.84 -13.19 6.52
N THR A 40 -6.77 -13.75 5.72
CA THR A 40 -7.18 -15.16 5.85
C THR A 40 -5.99 -16.13 5.72
N TRP A 41 -5.05 -15.84 4.83
CA TRP A 41 -3.85 -16.66 4.62
C TRP A 41 -2.83 -16.48 5.76
N LEU A 42 -2.61 -15.26 6.24
CA LEU A 42 -1.69 -14.92 7.33
C LEU A 42 -2.16 -15.51 8.67
N ASP A 43 -3.47 -15.53 8.92
CA ASP A 43 -4.07 -16.10 10.14
C ASP A 43 -3.81 -17.61 10.25
N ARG A 44 -3.52 -18.29 9.12
CA ARG A 44 -3.16 -19.72 9.08
C ARG A 44 -1.66 -19.99 9.22
N ARG A 45 -0.82 -18.96 9.20
CA ARG A 45 0.63 -19.13 9.33
C ARG A 45 1.00 -19.45 10.79
N PRO A 46 2.19 -19.99 11.07
CA PRO A 46 2.72 -20.05 12.42
C PRO A 46 2.86 -18.65 13.04
N SER A 47 2.84 -18.59 14.37
CA SER A 47 3.12 -17.35 15.11
C SER A 47 4.48 -16.78 14.70
N PRO A 48 4.58 -15.46 14.51
CA PRO A 48 5.79 -14.84 14.03
C PRO A 48 6.92 -14.94 15.07
N THR A 49 8.12 -15.22 14.59
CA THR A 49 9.35 -15.30 15.40
C THR A 49 10.09 -13.96 15.45
N VAL A 50 9.79 -13.04 14.53
CA VAL A 50 10.43 -11.73 14.43
C VAL A 50 10.06 -10.80 15.60
N GLY A 51 10.99 -9.98 16.09
CA GLY A 51 10.73 -9.06 17.20
C GLY A 51 9.84 -7.85 16.86
N PHE A 52 9.48 -7.06 17.88
CA PHE A 52 8.61 -5.87 17.78
C PHE A 52 9.36 -4.59 17.37
N ASN A 53 10.25 -4.68 16.39
CA ASN A 53 11.02 -3.50 15.95
C ASN A 53 10.19 -2.60 15.03
N HIS A 54 10.41 -1.29 15.06
CA HIS A 54 9.67 -0.34 14.23
C HIS A 54 9.74 -0.67 12.73
N TRP A 55 10.90 -1.13 12.24
CA TRP A 55 11.06 -1.53 10.84
C TRP A 55 10.30 -2.81 10.49
N VAL A 56 10.08 -3.72 11.46
CA VAL A 56 9.27 -4.93 11.24
C VAL A 56 7.83 -4.52 11.03
N LEU A 57 7.30 -3.67 11.91
CA LEU A 57 5.92 -3.19 11.84
C LEU A 57 5.69 -2.36 10.57
N SER A 58 6.61 -1.46 10.21
CA SER A 58 6.46 -0.60 9.04
C SER A 58 6.56 -1.34 7.71
N ILE A 59 7.45 -2.32 7.61
CA ILE A 59 7.55 -3.18 6.43
C ILE A 59 6.34 -4.12 6.36
N GLY A 60 5.90 -4.70 7.48
CA GLY A 60 4.68 -5.51 7.54
C GLY A 60 3.45 -4.72 7.08
N ALA A 61 3.29 -3.48 7.56
CA ALA A 61 2.20 -2.60 7.17
C ALA A 61 2.29 -2.22 5.69
N THR A 62 3.49 -1.91 5.19
CA THR A 62 3.70 -1.60 3.76
C THR A 62 3.45 -2.82 2.87
N ALA A 63 3.83 -4.02 3.33
CA ALA A 63 3.57 -5.27 2.63
C ALA A 63 2.07 -5.51 2.50
N LEU A 64 1.37 -5.46 3.63
CA LEU A 64 -0.04 -5.81 3.73
C LEU A 64 -0.94 -4.73 3.14
N CYS A 65 -0.72 -3.46 3.46
CA CYS A 65 -1.61 -2.38 3.02
C CYS A 65 -1.32 -1.89 1.61
N LEU A 66 -0.09 -2.03 1.11
CA LEU A 66 0.29 -1.47 -0.20
C LEU A 66 0.79 -2.54 -1.18
N ARG A 67 1.93 -3.18 -0.92
CA ARG A 67 2.61 -4.02 -1.94
C ARG A 67 1.77 -5.22 -2.36
N TRP A 68 1.18 -5.93 -1.40
CA TRP A 68 0.45 -7.16 -1.63
C TRP A 68 -1.06 -6.97 -1.51
N GLY A 69 -1.55 -6.09 -0.63
CA GLY A 69 -2.99 -5.87 -0.45
C GLY A 69 -3.66 -4.96 -1.47
N THR A 70 -2.97 -4.56 -2.54
CA THR A 70 -3.52 -3.69 -3.58
C THR A 70 -3.17 -4.17 -4.97
N TYR A 71 -3.76 -3.53 -5.97
CA TYR A 71 -3.44 -3.72 -7.39
C TYR A 71 -1.96 -3.46 -7.73
N LEU A 72 -1.19 -2.80 -6.84
CA LEU A 72 0.26 -2.69 -6.99
C LEU A 72 0.95 -4.07 -7.08
N ALA A 73 0.36 -5.11 -6.48
CA ALA A 73 0.85 -6.49 -6.60
C ALA A 73 0.90 -6.98 -8.05
N VAL A 74 -0.10 -6.61 -8.86
CA VAL A 74 -0.18 -6.93 -10.29
C VAL A 74 0.91 -6.20 -11.05
N LEU A 75 1.11 -4.91 -10.76
CA LEU A 75 2.07 -4.07 -11.46
C LEU A 75 3.54 -4.44 -11.15
N MET A 76 3.78 -5.03 -9.97
CA MET A 76 5.10 -5.42 -9.47
C MET A 76 5.33 -6.95 -9.49
N ASP A 77 4.53 -7.71 -10.23
CA ASP A 77 4.62 -9.16 -10.31
C ASP A 77 5.96 -9.61 -10.90
N ARG A 78 6.83 -10.19 -10.06
CA ARG A 78 8.16 -10.65 -10.50
C ARG A 78 8.11 -11.88 -11.39
N GLY A 79 7.00 -12.61 -11.42
CA GLY A 79 6.79 -13.73 -12.35
C GLY A 79 6.65 -13.28 -13.80
N LYS A 80 6.43 -11.97 -14.04
CA LYS A 80 6.24 -11.42 -15.38
C LYS A 80 7.51 -10.75 -15.92
N PRO A 81 7.75 -10.82 -17.24
CA PRO A 81 8.80 -10.03 -17.88
C PRO A 81 8.55 -8.54 -17.66
N ILE A 82 9.62 -7.74 -17.61
CA ILE A 82 9.50 -6.29 -17.52
C ILE A 82 8.96 -5.73 -18.84
N ASP A 83 8.00 -4.81 -18.76
CA ASP A 83 7.48 -4.11 -19.92
C ASP A 83 8.61 -3.33 -20.61
N PRO A 84 8.78 -3.45 -21.94
CA PRO A 84 9.79 -2.70 -22.67
C PRO A 84 9.73 -1.18 -22.42
N GLN A 85 8.52 -0.64 -22.20
CA GLN A 85 8.31 0.78 -22.00
C GLN A 85 8.68 1.26 -20.59
N ALA A 86 8.76 0.36 -19.60
CA ALA A 86 9.12 0.71 -18.21
C ALA A 86 10.57 1.24 -18.06
N LYS A 87 11.38 1.16 -19.12
CA LYS A 87 12.74 1.71 -19.18
C LYS A 87 12.79 3.17 -19.63
N HIS A 88 11.71 3.71 -20.19
CA HIS A 88 11.66 5.09 -20.67
C HIS A 88 11.24 6.05 -19.56
N SER A 89 12.09 7.03 -19.26
CA SER A 89 11.88 8.01 -18.18
C SER A 89 10.68 8.94 -18.39
N THR A 90 10.11 8.99 -19.59
CA THR A 90 8.98 9.86 -19.96
C THR A 90 7.62 9.14 -19.94
N THR A 91 7.62 7.82 -19.71
CA THR A 91 6.40 7.00 -19.73
C THR A 91 5.89 6.80 -18.31
N SER A 92 4.62 7.19 -18.09
CA SER A 92 3.97 6.94 -16.81
C SER A 92 3.69 5.46 -16.66
N MET A 93 4.22 4.80 -15.62
CA MET A 93 4.08 3.35 -15.41
C MET A 93 2.75 2.96 -14.73
N ILE A 94 1.99 3.93 -14.22
CA ILE A 94 0.70 3.74 -13.56
C ILE A 94 -0.30 4.71 -14.15
N SER A 95 -1.44 4.21 -14.65
CA SER A 95 -2.53 5.07 -15.12
C SER A 95 -3.23 5.80 -13.96
N GLN A 96 -3.99 6.85 -14.27
CA GLN A 96 -4.75 7.57 -13.24
C GLN A 96 -5.77 6.65 -12.54
N ASP A 97 -6.42 5.76 -13.29
CA ASP A 97 -7.41 4.83 -12.75
C ASP A 97 -6.77 3.77 -11.85
N GLU A 98 -5.61 3.24 -12.24
CA GLU A 98 -4.86 2.30 -11.41
C GLU A 98 -4.36 2.96 -10.14
N MET A 99 -3.87 4.19 -10.24
CA MET A 99 -3.44 4.96 -9.09
C MET A 99 -4.60 5.25 -8.14
N LYS A 100 -5.77 5.63 -8.68
CA LYS A 100 -6.99 5.82 -7.90
C LYS A 100 -7.41 4.54 -7.19
N ARG A 101 -7.38 3.40 -7.89
CA ARG A 101 -7.66 2.08 -7.31
C ARG A 101 -6.70 1.75 -6.17
N ILE A 102 -5.38 1.86 -6.40
CA ILE A 102 -4.36 1.57 -5.39
C ILE A 102 -4.53 2.46 -4.16
N ASN A 103 -4.82 3.75 -4.34
CA ASN A 103 -5.04 4.67 -3.21
C ASN A 103 -6.28 4.26 -2.38
N ILE A 104 -7.39 3.91 -3.04
CA ILE A 104 -8.62 3.46 -2.36
C ILE A 104 -8.37 2.16 -1.60
N GLU A 105 -7.71 1.19 -2.23
CA GLU A 105 -7.37 -0.09 -1.60
C GLU A 105 -6.39 0.12 -0.44
N ALA A 106 -5.32 0.87 -0.63
CA ALA A 106 -4.30 1.10 0.40
C ALA A 106 -4.87 1.81 1.64
N SER A 107 -5.68 2.85 1.43
CA SER A 107 -6.31 3.54 2.57
C SER A 107 -7.41 2.70 3.21
N SER A 108 -8.09 1.85 2.45
CA SER A 108 -9.01 0.84 2.99
C SER A 108 -8.32 -0.14 3.92
N ASN A 109 -7.18 -0.66 3.49
CA ASN A 109 -6.40 -1.62 4.23
C ASN A 109 -5.84 -0.99 5.51
N LEU A 110 -5.29 0.22 5.41
CA LEU A 110 -4.77 0.93 6.57
C LEU A 110 -5.90 1.30 7.56
N ALA A 111 -7.09 1.69 7.09
CA ALA A 111 -8.23 1.96 7.96
C ALA A 111 -8.66 0.71 8.76
N HIS A 112 -8.61 -0.48 8.13
CA HIS A 112 -8.86 -1.73 8.86
C HIS A 112 -7.81 -1.99 9.92
N LEU A 113 -6.53 -1.75 9.63
CA LEU A 113 -5.47 -1.91 10.62
C LEU A 113 -5.59 -0.91 11.79
N LEU A 114 -5.92 0.36 11.52
CA LEU A 114 -6.14 1.35 12.57
C LEU A 114 -7.34 0.98 13.46
N HIS A 115 -8.44 0.53 12.84
CA HIS A 115 -9.59 0.01 13.58
C HIS A 115 -9.19 -1.19 14.45
N GLN A 116 -8.41 -2.12 13.90
CA GLN A 116 -7.93 -3.29 14.64
C GLN A 116 -7.02 -2.87 15.80
N TRP A 117 -6.07 -1.97 15.58
CA TRP A 117 -5.21 -1.46 16.65
C TRP A 117 -6.01 -0.85 17.80
N HIS A 118 -7.05 -0.06 17.47
CA HIS A 118 -7.90 0.56 18.48
C HIS A 118 -8.69 -0.43 19.35
N HIS A 119 -8.98 -1.64 18.83
CA HIS A 119 -9.80 -2.64 19.53
C HIS A 119 -8.98 -3.81 20.10
N ASP A 120 -7.88 -4.16 19.45
CA ASP A 120 -7.00 -5.28 19.77
C ASP A 120 -5.59 -5.02 19.23
N GLU A 121 -4.80 -4.32 20.05
CA GLU A 121 -3.40 -4.00 19.74
C GLU A 121 -2.55 -5.27 19.55
N SER A 122 -2.83 -6.34 20.30
CA SER A 122 -2.08 -7.59 20.21
C SER A 122 -2.27 -8.24 18.84
N ALA A 123 -3.52 -8.35 18.38
CA ALA A 123 -3.83 -8.87 17.06
C ALA A 123 -3.29 -7.98 15.93
N TYR A 124 -3.29 -6.65 16.12
CA TYR A 124 -2.66 -5.72 15.18
C TYR A 124 -1.15 -5.98 15.04
N LEU A 125 -0.42 -6.05 16.16
CA LEU A 125 1.02 -6.28 16.15
C LEU A 125 1.38 -7.66 15.59
N ASP A 126 0.65 -8.69 15.98
CA ASP A 126 0.81 -10.06 15.46
C ASP A 126 0.61 -10.10 13.94
N ARG A 127 -0.44 -9.44 13.43
CA ARG A 127 -0.72 -9.35 11.99
C ARG A 127 0.41 -8.66 11.23
N LEU A 128 0.94 -7.55 11.74
CA LEU A 128 2.05 -6.86 11.09
C LEU A 128 3.34 -7.70 11.08
N ARG A 129 3.63 -8.41 12.18
CA ARG A 129 4.78 -9.30 12.27
C ARG A 129 4.65 -10.49 11.32
N ARG A 130 3.45 -11.08 11.18
CA ARG A 130 3.17 -12.12 10.18
C ARG A 130 3.34 -11.60 8.76
N ALA A 131 2.81 -10.42 8.47
CA ALA A 131 2.97 -9.79 7.15
C ALA A 131 4.44 -9.56 6.82
N TYR A 132 5.25 -9.12 7.79
CA TYR A 132 6.69 -9.01 7.64
C TYR A 132 7.34 -10.37 7.35
N GLU A 133 7.08 -11.39 8.17
CA GLU A 133 7.80 -12.66 8.10
C GLU A 133 7.42 -13.51 6.89
N TRP A 134 6.13 -13.51 6.52
CA TRP A 134 5.59 -14.44 5.54
C TRP A 134 5.37 -13.84 4.14
N LEU A 135 5.21 -12.52 4.00
CA LEU A 135 5.05 -11.93 2.66
C LEU A 135 6.41 -11.70 1.99
N PRO A 136 6.54 -11.95 0.67
CA PRO A 136 7.79 -11.69 -0.03
C PRO A 136 8.07 -10.20 -0.10
N MET A 137 8.99 -9.75 0.77
CA MET A 137 9.39 -8.36 0.91
C MET A 137 10.92 -8.27 1.01
N PRO A 138 11.53 -7.15 0.58
CA PRO A 138 12.91 -6.89 0.90
C PRO A 138 13.05 -6.71 2.43
N GLN A 139 13.52 -7.75 3.12
CA GLN A 139 13.74 -7.74 4.57
C GLN A 139 14.95 -6.88 4.94
N GLN A 140 14.78 -5.56 4.88
CA GLN A 140 15.83 -4.59 5.08
C GLN A 140 15.45 -3.66 6.22
N ARG A 141 16.41 -3.29 7.08
CA ARG A 141 16.13 -2.29 8.11
C ARG A 141 15.80 -0.95 7.44
N VAL A 142 14.69 -0.35 7.86
CA VAL A 142 14.29 0.99 7.44
C VAL A 142 14.45 1.99 8.57
N LYS A 143 14.80 3.22 8.20
CA LYS A 143 14.88 4.34 9.14
C LYS A 143 13.48 4.89 9.39
N ARG A 144 13.31 5.59 10.50
CA ARG A 144 12.12 6.43 10.70
C ARG A 144 12.27 7.69 9.87
N ASN A 145 11.24 8.04 9.11
CA ASN A 145 11.14 9.33 8.43
C ASN A 145 9.94 10.11 8.98
N PHE A 146 10.22 11.15 9.77
CA PHE A 146 9.19 11.98 10.39
C PHE A 146 8.67 13.11 9.49
N GLN A 147 9.21 13.29 8.28
CA GLN A 147 8.79 14.36 7.37
C GLN A 147 7.28 14.35 7.09
N SER A 148 6.68 13.17 6.88
CA SER A 148 5.23 13.05 6.68
C SER A 148 4.43 13.46 7.92
N VAL A 149 4.97 13.23 9.12
CA VAL A 149 4.37 13.66 10.40
C VAL A 149 4.49 15.17 10.57
N GLU A 150 5.67 15.73 10.28
CA GLU A 150 5.90 17.18 10.29
C GLU A 150 4.94 17.92 9.34
N TRP A 151 4.72 17.38 8.14
CA TRP A 151 3.75 17.91 7.19
C TRP A 151 2.31 17.83 7.72
N LEU A 152 1.93 16.72 8.35
CA LEU A 152 0.61 16.60 8.97
C LEU A 152 0.42 17.63 10.08
N PHE A 153 1.37 17.77 11.00
CA PHE A 153 1.29 18.76 12.07
C PHE A 153 1.27 20.19 11.52
N SER A 154 2.09 20.50 10.52
CA SER A 154 2.08 21.81 9.86
C SER A 154 0.72 22.12 9.25
N TYR A 155 0.10 21.15 8.58
CA TYR A 155 -1.24 21.28 8.02
C TYR A 155 -2.29 21.53 9.11
N LEU A 156 -2.27 20.74 10.19
CA LEU A 156 -3.23 20.87 11.30
C LEU A 156 -3.08 22.20 12.04
N ILE A 157 -1.85 22.67 12.29
CA ILE A 157 -1.58 23.97 12.92
C ILE A 157 -2.09 25.11 12.04
N ASN A 158 -1.80 25.06 10.73
CA ASN A 158 -2.26 26.08 9.80
C ASN A 158 -3.79 26.08 9.66
N PHE A 159 -4.42 24.91 9.69
CA PHE A 159 -5.88 24.80 9.69
C PHE A 159 -6.49 25.37 10.98
N HIS A 160 -5.90 25.08 12.14
CA HIS A 160 -6.39 25.61 13.41
C HIS A 160 -6.28 27.14 13.49
N LYS A 161 -5.25 27.75 12.89
CA LYS A 161 -5.13 29.21 12.76
C LYS A 161 -6.20 29.84 11.86
N LEU A 162 -6.82 29.06 10.97
CA LEU A 162 -7.82 29.52 10.00
C LEU A 162 -9.26 29.15 10.40
N ALA A 163 -9.43 28.18 11.31
CA ALA A 163 -10.74 27.70 11.72
C ALA A 163 -11.33 28.59 12.84
N PRO A 164 -12.59 29.05 12.72
CA PRO A 164 -13.28 29.69 13.83
C PRO A 164 -13.45 28.69 15.00
N THR A 165 -13.18 29.16 16.21
CA THR A 165 -12.96 28.37 17.43
C THR A 165 -14.13 27.48 17.89
N ASP A 166 -15.34 27.66 17.35
CA ASP A 166 -16.58 27.21 18.00
C ASP A 166 -17.34 26.05 17.31
N SER A 167 -16.74 25.30 16.38
CA SER A 167 -17.42 24.09 15.86
C SER A 167 -16.49 22.92 15.54
N LEU A 168 -16.10 22.17 16.57
CA LEU A 168 -15.58 20.83 16.37
C LEU A 168 -16.75 19.90 16.01
N THR A 169 -16.87 19.56 14.73
CA THR A 169 -17.82 18.55 14.27
C THR A 169 -17.17 17.16 14.34
N PRO A 170 -17.89 16.12 14.80
CA PRO A 170 -17.38 14.76 14.77
C PRO A 170 -17.02 14.35 13.33
N VAL A 171 -15.80 13.82 13.15
CA VAL A 171 -15.38 13.32 11.84
C VAL A 171 -16.15 12.04 11.52
N THR A 172 -16.91 12.07 10.43
CA THR A 172 -17.58 10.87 9.93
C THR A 172 -16.53 9.89 9.38
N ARG A 173 -16.51 8.64 9.88
CA ARG A 173 -15.54 7.57 9.52
C ARG A 173 -14.06 7.95 9.82
N PRO A 174 -13.68 8.13 11.11
CA PRO A 174 -12.37 8.65 11.51
C PRO A 174 -11.20 7.83 10.96
N TYR A 175 -11.25 6.49 11.04
CA TYR A 175 -10.18 5.62 10.53
C TYR A 175 -9.95 5.77 9.03
N ARG A 176 -11.01 6.00 8.25
CA ARG A 176 -10.90 6.21 6.79
C ARG A 176 -10.26 7.55 6.49
N THR A 177 -10.66 8.60 7.20
CA THR A 177 -10.08 9.94 7.05
C THR A 177 -8.61 9.94 7.41
N ALA A 178 -8.24 9.32 8.54
CA ALA A 178 -6.85 9.17 8.96
C ALA A 178 -6.02 8.37 7.93
N ALA A 179 -6.51 7.19 7.54
CA ALA A 179 -5.81 6.34 6.58
C ALA A 179 -5.61 7.00 5.21
N ASN A 180 -6.61 7.72 4.70
CA ASN A 180 -6.50 8.47 3.46
C ASN A 180 -5.37 9.50 3.53
N THR A 181 -5.29 10.25 4.63
CA THR A 181 -4.26 11.26 4.86
C THR A 181 -2.87 10.62 4.95
N ILE A 182 -2.73 9.53 5.71
CA ILE A 182 -1.44 8.83 5.85
C ILE A 182 -0.97 8.28 4.50
N ILE A 183 -1.82 7.57 3.75
CA ILE A 183 -1.45 7.04 2.43
C ILE A 183 -1.11 8.15 1.44
N LYS A 184 -1.82 9.28 1.51
CA LYS A 184 -1.49 10.45 0.70
C LYS A 184 -0.05 10.92 0.98
N LEU A 185 0.30 11.13 2.25
CA LEU A 185 1.60 11.68 2.66
C LEU A 185 2.77 10.70 2.52
N THR A 186 2.52 9.40 2.66
CA THR A 186 3.59 8.38 2.73
C THR A 186 3.85 7.68 1.41
N TYR A 187 2.85 7.64 0.52
CA TYR A 187 2.92 6.96 -0.77
C TYR A 187 2.63 7.91 -1.95
N ARG A 188 1.44 8.52 -1.97
CA ARG A 188 0.92 9.23 -3.16
C ARG A 188 1.74 10.49 -3.50
N ASP A 189 1.98 11.34 -2.51
CA ASP A 189 2.76 12.57 -2.62
C ASP A 189 4.25 12.29 -2.32
N GLY A 190 4.64 11.01 -2.33
CA GLY A 190 5.98 10.56 -2.01
C GLY A 190 6.61 9.75 -3.15
N PRO A 191 7.07 8.52 -2.89
CA PRO A 191 7.97 7.83 -3.81
C PRO A 191 7.35 7.42 -5.15
N ILE A 192 6.02 7.39 -5.27
CA ILE A 192 5.33 6.97 -6.49
C ILE A 192 5.17 8.09 -7.51
N GLU A 193 5.31 9.35 -7.11
CA GLU A 193 5.01 10.51 -7.96
C GLU A 193 5.84 10.50 -9.25
N ASN A 194 7.15 10.26 -9.14
CA ASN A 194 8.06 10.19 -10.30
C ASN A 194 7.79 9.01 -11.24
N ILE A 195 7.06 7.99 -10.77
CA ILE A 195 6.70 6.79 -11.55
C ILE A 195 5.35 6.99 -12.25
N HIS A 196 4.49 7.78 -11.62
CA HIS A 196 3.20 8.19 -12.15
C HIS A 196 3.33 9.41 -13.09
N ALA A 197 4.39 10.19 -12.98
CA ALA A 197 4.70 11.30 -13.87
C ALA A 197 5.10 10.79 -15.26
N GLY A 198 4.43 11.27 -16.32
CA GLY A 198 4.73 10.91 -17.70
C GLY A 198 3.51 10.92 -18.60
N ARG A 199 3.70 10.58 -19.89
CA ARG A 199 2.58 10.38 -20.82
C ARG A 199 2.00 8.98 -20.62
N GLY A 200 0.67 8.86 -20.76
CA GLY A 200 -0.04 7.59 -20.65
C GLY A 200 0.40 6.62 -21.74
N ALA A 201 0.68 5.39 -21.35
CA ALA A 201 0.98 4.28 -22.25
C ALA A 201 -0.05 3.17 -22.12
N THR A 202 -0.29 2.46 -23.22
CA THR A 202 -1.03 1.20 -23.22
C THR A 202 -0.10 0.10 -22.73
N PHE A 203 -0.33 -0.41 -21.53
CA PHE A 203 0.47 -1.48 -20.96
C PHE A 203 -0.18 -2.84 -21.14
N SER A 204 0.64 -3.84 -21.41
CA SER A 204 0.21 -5.23 -21.39
C SER A 204 0.06 -5.73 -19.96
N LEU A 205 -1.01 -6.48 -19.68
CA LEU A 205 -1.19 -7.18 -18.40
C LEU A 205 -0.22 -8.35 -18.19
N ASN A 206 0.48 -8.77 -19.25
CA ASN A 206 1.47 -9.87 -19.22
C ASN A 206 2.86 -9.40 -18.78
N HIS A 207 3.03 -8.10 -18.54
CA HIS A 207 4.30 -7.51 -18.12
C HIS A 207 4.18 -6.84 -16.76
N ARG A 208 5.27 -6.89 -16.00
CA ARG A 208 5.43 -6.01 -14.83
C ARG A 208 5.90 -4.64 -15.28
N ARG A 209 5.49 -3.61 -14.56
CA ARG A 209 5.76 -2.21 -14.91
C ARG A 209 6.87 -1.58 -14.10
N PHE A 210 7.40 -2.31 -13.12
CA PHE A 210 8.45 -1.85 -12.24
C PHE A 210 9.71 -2.68 -12.45
N THR A 211 10.85 -2.00 -12.61
CA THR A 211 12.14 -2.63 -12.33
C THR A 211 12.25 -3.01 -10.85
N ASP A 212 13.08 -3.99 -10.53
CA ASP A 212 13.33 -4.37 -9.13
C ASP A 212 13.93 -3.22 -8.31
N ARG A 213 14.63 -2.28 -8.96
CA ARG A 213 15.16 -1.08 -8.31
C ARG A 213 14.05 -0.10 -7.97
N GLN A 214 13.14 0.20 -8.91
CA GLN A 214 12.00 1.08 -8.66
C GLN A 214 11.07 0.50 -7.61
N ALA A 215 10.72 -0.79 -7.71
CA ALA A 215 9.87 -1.46 -6.72
C ALA A 215 10.49 -1.39 -5.33
N ARG A 216 11.77 -1.74 -5.18
CA ARG A 216 12.48 -1.63 -3.89
C ARG A 216 12.50 -0.21 -3.35
N LYS A 217 12.73 0.79 -4.20
CA LYS A 217 12.75 2.21 -3.80
C LYS A 217 11.38 2.65 -3.27
N VAL A 218 10.30 2.37 -4.01
CA VAL A 218 8.93 2.73 -3.60
C VAL A 218 8.58 2.09 -2.26
N ILE A 219 8.78 0.77 -2.15
CA ILE A 219 8.44 0.03 -0.94
C ILE A 219 9.26 0.52 0.26
N ARG A 220 10.57 0.71 0.08
CA ARG A 220 11.44 1.18 1.15
C ARG A 220 11.05 2.58 1.63
N GLN A 221 10.90 3.54 0.72
CA GLN A 221 10.57 4.91 1.09
C GLN A 221 9.19 5.02 1.72
N THR A 222 8.22 4.24 1.22
CA THR A 222 6.89 4.16 1.85
C THR A 222 7.00 3.62 3.27
N ALA A 223 7.75 2.53 3.49
CA ALA A 223 7.93 1.96 4.83
C ALA A 223 8.65 2.92 5.80
N GLU A 224 9.65 3.67 5.31
CA GLU A 224 10.35 4.69 6.10
C GLU A 224 9.38 5.80 6.55
N SER A 225 8.54 6.31 5.64
CA SER A 225 7.54 7.36 5.92
C SER A 225 6.31 6.87 6.68
N LEU A 226 5.93 5.60 6.52
CA LEU A 226 4.81 4.99 7.24
C LEU A 226 5.18 4.65 8.69
N SER A 227 6.47 4.39 8.96
CA SER A 227 6.96 3.94 10.27
C SER A 227 6.40 4.73 11.45
N PRO A 228 6.45 6.07 11.48
CA PRO A 228 5.93 6.81 12.63
C PRO A 228 4.44 6.56 12.89
N PHE A 229 3.62 6.35 11.85
CA PHE A 229 2.18 6.16 11.97
C PHE A 229 1.75 4.75 12.39
N VAL A 230 2.68 3.78 12.36
CA VAL A 230 2.35 2.37 12.66
C VAL A 230 3.11 1.82 13.86
N SER A 231 4.23 2.44 14.25
CA SER A 231 5.03 2.02 15.41
C SER A 231 5.04 3.00 16.56
N ASP A 232 4.97 4.31 16.30
CA ASP A 232 5.20 5.34 17.32
C ASP A 232 3.91 6.13 17.63
N PHE A 233 3.06 6.35 16.63
CA PHE A 233 1.77 7.05 16.69
C PHE A 233 0.70 6.35 15.83
N PRO A 234 0.35 5.09 16.12
CA PRO A 234 -0.91 4.57 15.61
C PRO A 234 -2.04 5.50 16.12
N LEU A 235 -2.75 6.15 15.19
CA LEU A 235 -3.78 7.17 15.50
C LEU A 235 -5.05 6.55 16.06
#